data_AF-A0A5F0DDH5-F1
#
_entry.id   AF-A0A5F0DDH5-F1
#
_cell.length_a   1.000
_cell.length_b   1.000
_cell.length_c   1.000
_cell.angle_alpha   90.00
_cell.angle_beta   90.00
_cell.angle_gamma   90.00
#
_symmetry.space_group_name_H-M   'P 1'
#
loop_
_entity.id
_entity.type
_entity.pdbx_description
1 polymer ?
#
loop_
_entity_poly.entity_id
_entity_poly.type
_entity_poly.pdbx_seq_one_letter_code
_entity_poly.pdbx_strand_id
1 'polypeptide(L)'
;MRVIYWGDLDSDGFAILHALPSTCDDVTSVLMDETVLLQFRDLWVSEPRAAGGTYPTLTGSEQVALMRIRSEGNVRLEQERIEWNYALGRLLEVATQI
;
A
#
# COMPACT_ATOMS: atom_id res chain seq x y z
N MET A 1 18.33 -7.44 6.89
CA MET A 1 17.77 -8.03 5.65
C MET A 1 16.78 -7.00 5.12
N ARG A 2 16.87 -6.62 3.84
CA ARG A 2 15.93 -5.67 3.25
C ARG A 2 14.61 -6.36 2.92
N VAL A 3 13.50 -5.70 3.19
CA VAL A 3 12.14 -6.17 2.91
C VAL A 3 11.49 -5.19 1.92
N ILE A 4 11.02 -5.73 0.80
CA ILE A 4 10.17 -5.00 -0.14
C ILE A 4 8.74 -5.47 0.12
N TYR A 5 7.86 -4.55 0.50
CA TYR A 5 6.46 -4.83 0.81
C TYR A 5 5.55 -4.31 -0.29
N TRP A 6 4.66 -5.16 -0.76
CA TRP A 6 3.53 -4.81 -1.63
C TRP A 6 2.33 -5.61 -1.12
N GLY A 7 1.22 -4.93 -0.90
CA GLY A 7 -0.03 -5.51 -0.42
C GLY A 7 -1.22 -4.82 -1.04
N ASP A 8 -2.41 -5.13 -0.54
CA ASP A 8 -3.64 -4.43 -0.92
C ASP A 8 -3.58 -2.97 -0.46
N LEU A 9 -4.08 -2.08 -1.32
CA LEU A 9 -4.31 -0.68 -0.99
C LEU A 9 -5.66 -0.57 -0.28
N ASP A 10 -5.67 -1.00 0.99
CA ASP A 10 -6.77 -0.93 1.93
C ASP A 10 -6.26 -0.74 3.37
N SER A 11 -7.15 -0.65 4.34
CA SER A 11 -6.75 -0.37 5.72
C SER A 11 -5.97 -1.53 6.38
N ASP A 12 -6.28 -2.78 6.04
CA ASP A 12 -5.56 -3.96 6.55
C ASP A 12 -4.13 -4.04 5.98
N GLY A 13 -3.96 -3.78 4.69
CA GLY A 13 -2.66 -3.73 4.03
C GLY A 13 -1.74 -2.65 4.62
N PHE A 14 -2.31 -1.49 4.99
CA PHE A 14 -1.59 -0.45 5.72
C PHE A 14 -1.34 -0.82 7.19
N ALA A 15 -2.22 -1.57 7.85
CA ALA A 15 -1.98 -2.07 9.20
C ALA A 15 -0.81 -3.07 9.25
N ILE A 16 -0.68 -3.92 8.23
CA ILE A 16 0.47 -4.82 8.09
C ILE A 16 1.75 -4.00 7.87
N LEU A 17 1.75 -3.07 6.92
CA LEU A 17 2.90 -2.22 6.63
C LEU A 17 3.36 -1.43 7.87
N HIS A 18 2.40 -0.91 8.64
CA HIS A 18 2.64 -0.24 9.91
C HIS A 18 3.38 -1.12 10.94
N ALA A 19 3.07 -2.42 10.96
CA ALA A 19 3.66 -3.36 11.91
C ALA A 19 5.08 -3.83 11.53
N LEU A 20 5.44 -3.82 10.24
CA LEU A 20 6.72 -4.37 9.76
C LEU A 20 7.97 -3.78 10.43
N PRO A 21 8.07 -2.45 10.70
CA PRO A 21 9.24 -1.87 11.35
C PRO A 21 9.53 -2.41 12.76
N SER A 22 8.59 -3.13 13.40
CA SER A 22 8.83 -3.76 14.71
C SER A 22 9.74 -4.99 14.63
N THR A 23 9.93 -5.56 13.44
CA THR A 23 10.70 -6.81 13.23
C THR A 23 11.69 -6.72 12.08
N CYS A 24 11.56 -5.70 11.22
CA CYS A 24 12.37 -5.50 10.02
C CYS A 24 12.96 -4.08 10.02
N ASP A 25 14.28 -3.97 10.07
CA ASP A 25 14.98 -2.67 10.16
C ASP A 25 15.00 -1.87 8.84
N ASP A 26 14.75 -2.53 7.71
CA ASP A 26 14.82 -1.95 6.36
C ASP A 26 13.62 -2.42 5.53
N VAL A 27 12.54 -1.65 5.57
CA VAL A 27 11.28 -1.91 4.86
C VAL A 27 11.06 -0.81 3.83
N THR A 28 10.89 -1.21 2.57
CA THR A 28 10.46 -0.31 1.48
C THR A 28 9.11 -0.80 0.97
N SER A 29 8.07 0.03 1.07
CA SER A 29 6.80 -0.26 0.40
C SER A 29 6.89 0.08 -1.09
N VAL A 30 6.16 -0.66 -1.91
CA VAL A 30 6.07 -0.48 -3.36
C VAL A 30 4.61 -0.53 -3.75
N LEU A 31 4.18 0.40 -4.61
CA LEU A 31 2.80 0.53 -5.08
C LEU A 31 1.77 0.88 -3.97
N MET A 32 2.23 1.33 -2.81
CA MET A 32 1.42 1.65 -1.63
C MET A 32 1.23 3.18 -1.44
N ASP A 33 0.99 3.92 -2.52
CA ASP A 33 0.84 5.38 -2.51
C ASP A 33 -0.45 5.87 -3.22
N GLU A 34 -0.82 7.13 -2.99
CA GLU A 34 -2.05 7.72 -3.52
C GLU A 34 -2.05 7.78 -5.06
N THR A 35 -0.89 7.96 -5.69
CA THR A 35 -0.81 8.04 -7.15
C THR A 35 -1.23 6.71 -7.75
N VAL A 36 -0.72 5.60 -7.22
CA VAL A 36 -1.12 4.25 -7.64
C VAL A 36 -2.60 4.01 -7.33
N LEU A 37 -3.04 4.32 -6.12
CA LEU A 37 -4.44 4.19 -5.73
C LEU A 37 -5.37 4.88 -6.73
N LEU A 38 -5.12 6.15 -7.06
CA LEU A 38 -5.96 6.93 -7.98
C LEU A 38 -5.81 6.50 -9.44
N GLN A 39 -4.63 6.03 -9.86
CA GLN A 39 -4.41 5.52 -11.22
C GLN A 39 -5.32 4.33 -11.53
N PHE A 40 -5.62 3.49 -10.54
CA PHE A 40 -6.46 2.31 -10.70
C PHE A 40 -7.84 2.47 -10.03
N ARG A 41 -8.37 3.70 -10.02
CA ARG A 41 -9.67 4.03 -9.39
C ARG A 41 -10.83 3.17 -9.87
N ASP A 42 -10.85 2.83 -11.15
CA ASP A 42 -11.92 2.01 -11.74
C ASP A 42 -11.93 0.55 -11.24
N LEU A 43 -10.86 0.11 -10.58
CA LEU A 43 -10.70 -1.24 -10.05
C LEU A 43 -11.05 -1.34 -8.56
N TRP A 44 -11.37 -0.22 -7.91
CA TRP A 44 -11.69 -0.18 -6.49
C TRP A 44 -12.96 -0.99 -6.16
N VAL A 45 -12.95 -1.59 -4.98
CA VAL A 45 -14.13 -2.16 -4.34
C VAL A 45 -14.33 -1.54 -2.96
N SER A 46 -15.49 -1.75 -2.35
CA SER A 46 -15.69 -1.39 -0.95
C SER A 46 -14.92 -2.36 -0.05
N GLU A 47 -14.31 -1.82 1.00
CA GLU A 47 -13.75 -2.56 2.13
C GLU A 47 -14.80 -2.59 3.27
N PRO A 48 -15.61 -3.65 3.41
CA PRO A 48 -16.79 -3.61 4.30
C PRO A 48 -16.42 -3.59 5.78
N ARG A 49 -15.19 -4.00 6.11
CA ARG A 49 -14.66 -4.11 7.47
C ARG A 49 -13.26 -3.50 7.52
N ALA A 50 -13.20 -2.17 7.45
CA ALA A 50 -11.95 -1.45 7.55
C ALA A 50 -11.34 -1.54 8.97
N ALA A 51 -10.04 -1.78 9.03
CA ALA A 51 -9.21 -1.59 10.19
C ALA A 51 -9.20 -0.12 10.64
N GLY A 52 -9.54 0.06 11.92
CA GLY A 52 -9.47 1.35 12.59
C GLY A 52 -8.06 1.67 13.10
N GLY A 53 -7.93 2.86 13.71
CA GLY A 53 -6.73 3.28 14.42
C GLY A 53 -5.79 4.19 13.62
N THR A 54 -4.70 4.57 14.29
CA THR A 54 -3.63 5.40 13.75
C THR A 54 -2.39 4.56 13.51
N TYR A 55 -1.71 4.78 12.39
CA TYR A 55 -0.56 3.99 11.97
C TYR A 55 0.70 4.85 11.89
N PRO A 56 1.27 5.30 13.02
CA PRO A 56 2.30 6.34 13.06
C PRO A 56 3.63 5.99 12.40
N THR A 57 3.91 4.71 12.12
CA THR A 57 5.15 4.30 11.44
C THR A 57 5.08 4.40 9.91
N LEU A 58 3.89 4.64 9.35
CA LEU A 58 3.75 4.87 7.91
C LEU A 58 4.44 6.17 7.51
N THR A 59 5.05 6.15 6.33
CA THR A 59 5.63 7.33 5.69
C THR A 59 4.54 8.33 5.30
N GLY A 60 4.93 9.57 5.00
CA GLY A 60 3.97 10.60 4.59
C GLY A 60 3.13 10.20 3.36
N SER A 61 3.72 9.56 2.37
CA SER A 61 3.00 9.09 1.16
C SER A 61 2.00 7.96 1.47
N GLU A 62 2.38 7.04 2.35
CA GLU A 62 1.51 5.93 2.80
C GLU A 62 0.33 6.45 3.62
N GLN A 63 0.56 7.44 4.50
CA GLN A 63 -0.51 8.09 5.26
C GLN A 63 -1.51 8.79 4.33
N VAL A 64 -1.03 9.48 3.29
CA VAL A 64 -1.89 10.15 2.31
C VAL A 64 -2.76 9.13 1.57
N ALA A 65 -2.20 7.99 1.16
CA ALA A 65 -2.96 6.92 0.53
C ALA A 65 -4.04 6.34 1.45
N LEU A 66 -3.71 6.04 2.71
CA LEU A 66 -4.67 5.55 3.70
C LEU A 66 -5.78 6.58 4.00
N MET A 67 -5.43 7.86 4.13
CA MET A 67 -6.41 8.92 4.30
C MET A 67 -7.34 9.01 3.09
N ARG A 68 -6.81 8.88 1.87
CA ARG A 68 -7.63 8.85 0.65
C ARG A 68 -8.61 7.69 0.69
N ILE A 69 -8.14 6.48 0.98
CA ILE A 69 -8.97 5.27 1.13
C ILE A 69 -10.15 5.51 2.09
N ARG A 70 -9.84 6.03 3.29
CA ARG A 70 -10.85 6.31 4.32
C ARG A 70 -11.83 7.39 3.89
N SER A 71 -11.36 8.45 3.22
CA SER A 71 -12.19 9.56 2.76
C SER A 71 -13.17 9.17 1.65
N GLU A 72 -12.86 8.12 0.88
CA GLU A 72 -13.70 7.58 -0.20
C GLU A 72 -14.68 6.50 0.32
N GLY A 73 -14.87 6.40 1.64
CA GLY A 73 -15.80 5.44 2.24
C GLY A 73 -15.20 4.05 2.51
N ASN A 74 -13.89 3.98 2.76
CA ASN A 74 -13.09 2.75 2.89
C ASN A 74 -13.17 1.89 1.62
N VAL A 75 -12.35 2.28 0.64
CA VAL A 75 -12.16 1.54 -0.60
C VAL A 75 -10.95 0.62 -0.51
N ARG A 76 -10.97 -0.44 -1.31
CA ARG A 76 -9.84 -1.36 -1.48
C ARG A 76 -9.47 -1.45 -2.95
N LEU A 77 -8.19 -1.28 -3.23
CA LEU A 77 -7.60 -1.74 -4.47
C LEU A 77 -6.81 -3.02 -4.17
N GLU A 78 -7.36 -4.16 -4.60
CA GLU A 78 -6.70 -5.47 -4.45
C GLU A 78 -5.46 -5.51 -5.33
N GLN A 79 -4.35 -5.97 -4.76
CA GLN A 79 -3.05 -6.07 -5.41
C GLN A 79 -3.13 -6.80 -6.76
N GLU A 80 -3.88 -7.91 -6.78
CA GLU A 80 -4.04 -8.79 -7.95
C GLU A 80 -4.76 -8.14 -9.14
N ARG A 81 -5.39 -6.97 -8.93
CA ARG A 81 -6.07 -6.21 -9.99
C ARG A 81 -5.13 -5.27 -10.74
N ILE A 82 -3.97 -4.94 -10.16
CA ILE A 82 -2.99 -4.08 -10.82
C ILE A 82 -2.30 -4.88 -11.94
N GLU A 83 -2.29 -4.31 -13.14
CA GLU A 83 -1.68 -4.92 -14.32
C GLU A 83 -0.23 -5.35 -14.06
N TRP A 84 0.09 -6.61 -14.39
CA TRP A 84 1.35 -7.23 -14.00
C TRP A 84 2.58 -6.51 -14.54
N ASN A 85 2.52 -6.03 -15.79
CA ASN A 85 3.63 -5.28 -16.39
C ASN A 85 3.93 -3.97 -15.64
N TYR A 86 2.89 -3.31 -15.13
CA TYR A 86 3.06 -2.10 -14.33
C TYR A 86 3.69 -2.47 -12.99
N ALA A 87 3.09 -3.41 -12.26
CA ALA A 87 3.57 -3.80 -10.94
C ALA A 87 5.01 -4.35 -10.96
N LEU A 88 5.30 -5.28 -11.89
CA LEU A 88 6.62 -5.88 -12.03
C LEU A 88 7.69 -4.84 -12.37
N GLY A 89 7.36 -3.86 -13.23
CA GLY A 89 8.27 -2.75 -13.55
C GLY A 89 8.67 -1.99 -12.28
N ARG A 90 7.70 -1.58 -11.46
CA ARG A 90 7.95 -0.85 -10.20
C ARG A 90 8.73 -1.69 -9.18
N LEU A 91 8.41 -2.97 -9.06
CA LEU A 91 9.12 -3.89 -8.16
C LEU A 91 10.57 -4.08 -8.57
N LEU A 92 10.84 -4.28 -9.87
CA LEU A 92 12.20 -4.44 -10.39
C LEU A 92 13.02 -3.16 -10.25
N GLU A 93 12.43 -1.98 -10.45
CA GLU A 93 13.11 -0.70 -10.20
C GLU A 93 13.61 -0.62 -8.74
N VAL A 94 12.78 -1.00 -7.76
CA VAL A 94 13.17 -0.94 -6.35
C VAL A 94 14.16 -2.05 -5.98
N ALA A 95 14.01 -3.24 -6.56
CA ALA A 95 14.91 -4.36 -6.32
C ALA A 95 16.30 -4.17 -6.96
N THR A 96 16.42 -3.37 -8.02
CA THR A 96 17.69 -3.11 -8.72
C THR A 96 18.46 -1.90 -8.18
N GLN A 97 17.84 -1.07 -7.34
CA GLN A 97 18.51 0.01 -6.58
C GLN A 97 19.26 -0.52 -5.34
N ILE A 98 19.70 -1.77 -5.40
CA ILE A 98 20.40 -2.51 -4.35
C ILE A 98 21.82 -2.82 -4.83
#